data_AF-A0A4R1GLM1-F1
#
_entry.id   AF-A0A4R1GLM1-F1
#
_cell.length_a   1.000
_cell.length_b   1.000
_cell.length_c   1.000
_cell.angle_alpha   90.00
_cell.angle_beta   90.00
_cell.angle_gamma   90.00
#
_symmetry.space_group_name_H-M   'P 1'
#
loop_
_entity.id
_entity.type
_entity.pdbx_description
1 polymer ?
#
loop_
_entity_poly.entity_id
_entity_poly.type
_entity_poly.pdbx_seq_one_letter_code
_entity_poly.pdbx_strand_id
1 'polypeptide(L)'
;MTRRKKERRLGKFMPVLDQKPKKQERLADPTSKESRRKKAQQQEKKKESVYAKAQATKTRAARDEEAGRRGTRHGGRLAEKIRRLNEQREESEES
;
A
#
# COMPACT_ATOMS: atom_id res chain seq x y z
N MET A 1 31.61 -16.80 -37.67
CA MET A 1 31.97 -16.42 -36.29
C MET A 1 30.71 -16.09 -35.50
N THR A 2 30.33 -16.88 -34.49
CA THR A 2 29.17 -16.57 -33.63
C THR A 2 29.63 -16.30 -32.21
N ARG A 3 29.51 -15.04 -31.77
CA ARG A 3 29.90 -14.59 -30.43
C ARG A 3 28.75 -14.87 -29.46
N ARG A 4 28.64 -16.10 -28.94
CA ARG A 4 27.67 -16.42 -27.88
C ARG A 4 28.16 -15.84 -26.56
N LYS A 5 27.38 -14.94 -25.95
CA LYS A 5 27.69 -14.40 -24.61
C LYS A 5 27.59 -15.53 -23.57
N LYS A 6 28.56 -15.60 -22.67
CA LYS A 6 28.60 -16.57 -21.57
C LYS A 6 27.39 -16.33 -20.64
N GLU A 7 26.47 -17.30 -20.56
CA GLU A 7 25.33 -17.24 -19.65
C GLU A 7 25.79 -17.43 -18.19
N ARG A 8 25.36 -16.54 -17.30
CA ARG A 8 25.62 -16.65 -15.85
C ARG A 8 24.65 -17.65 -15.21
N ARG A 9 25.03 -18.93 -15.17
CA ARG A 9 24.28 -20.00 -14.50
C ARG A 9 24.46 -19.97 -12.98
N LEU A 10 24.02 -18.88 -12.32
CA LEU A 10 24.23 -18.67 -10.87
C LEU A 10 23.40 -19.59 -9.94
N GLY A 11 22.46 -20.39 -10.47
CA GLY A 11 21.60 -21.26 -9.65
C GLY A 11 21.58 -22.74 -10.05
N LYS A 12 22.32 -23.14 -11.09
CA LYS A 12 22.22 -24.50 -11.65
C LYS A 12 23.06 -25.54 -10.91
N PHE A 13 23.98 -25.10 -10.03
CA PHE A 13 24.93 -25.93 -9.30
C PHE A 13 24.72 -25.94 -7.79
N MET A 14 23.67 -25.27 -7.26
CA MET A 14 23.37 -25.39 -5.83
C MET A 14 22.62 -26.70 -5.59
N PRO A 15 23.01 -27.50 -4.57
CA PRO A 15 22.25 -28.68 -4.18
C PRO A 15 20.83 -28.26 -3.80
N VAL A 16 19.85 -29.12 -4.06
CA VAL A 16 18.40 -28.82 -3.93
C VAL A 16 18.03 -28.26 -2.56
N LEU A 17 18.77 -28.63 -1.50
CA LEU A 17 18.58 -28.16 -0.12
C LEU A 17 19.01 -26.69 0.10
N ASP A 18 19.98 -26.18 -0.65
CA ASP A 18 20.49 -24.80 -0.52
C ASP A 18 19.80 -23.83 -1.50
N GLN A 19 18.89 -24.34 -2.33
CA GLN A 19 18.19 -23.51 -3.30
C GLN A 19 17.14 -22.64 -2.61
N LYS A 20 17.33 -21.32 -2.69
CA LYS A 20 16.31 -20.36 -2.30
C LYS A 20 15.01 -20.65 -3.07
N PRO A 21 13.83 -20.54 -2.42
CA PRO A 21 12.57 -20.86 -3.05
C PRO A 21 12.36 -19.99 -4.29
N LYS A 22 11.86 -20.62 -5.36
CA LYS A 22 11.59 -19.95 -6.64
C LYS A 22 10.51 -18.90 -6.46
N LYS A 23 10.46 -17.95 -7.41
CA LYS A 23 9.40 -16.93 -7.41
C LYS A 23 8.00 -17.54 -7.47
N GLN A 24 7.83 -18.66 -8.18
CA GLN A 24 6.56 -19.37 -8.28
C GLN A 24 6.13 -19.97 -6.94
N GLU A 25 7.06 -20.62 -6.22
CA GLU A 25 6.82 -21.17 -4.88
C GLU A 25 6.45 -20.06 -3.89
N ARG A 26 7.22 -18.97 -3.87
CA ARG A 26 6.90 -17.78 -3.06
C ARG A 26 5.57 -17.13 -3.41
N LEU A 27 5.04 -17.36 -4.61
CA LEU A 27 3.77 -16.81 -5.03
C LEU A 27 2.60 -17.73 -4.65
N ALA A 28 2.85 -19.04 -4.58
CA ALA A 28 1.90 -20.01 -4.07
C ALA A 28 1.64 -19.81 -2.57
N ASP A 29 2.67 -19.42 -1.80
CA ASP A 29 2.53 -19.13 -0.38
C ASP A 29 1.71 -17.84 -0.12
N PRO A 30 0.56 -17.91 0.56
CA PRO A 30 -0.33 -16.77 0.74
C PRO A 30 0.23 -15.69 1.69
N THR A 31 1.21 -16.04 2.53
CA THR A 31 1.84 -15.17 3.55
C THR A 31 3.18 -14.57 3.09
N SER A 32 3.73 -15.06 1.98
CA SER A 32 4.98 -14.59 1.39
C SER A 32 4.93 -13.11 1.00
N LYS A 33 6.11 -12.47 0.91
CA LYS A 33 6.25 -11.07 0.51
C LYS A 33 5.79 -10.84 -0.94
N GLU A 34 6.09 -11.79 -1.83
CA GLU A 34 5.74 -11.68 -3.26
C GLU A 34 4.23 -11.77 -3.47
N SER A 35 3.54 -12.68 -2.76
CA SER A 35 2.08 -12.81 -2.84
C SER A 35 1.38 -11.58 -2.26
N ARG A 36 1.86 -11.04 -1.13
CA ARG A 36 1.39 -9.76 -0.58
C ARG A 36 1.55 -8.61 -1.58
N ARG A 37 2.70 -8.51 -2.24
CA ARG A 37 2.96 -7.48 -3.26
C ARG A 37 2.02 -7.61 -4.46
N LYS A 38 1.79 -8.83 -4.97
CA LYS A 38 0.85 -9.06 -6.07
C LYS A 38 -0.59 -8.69 -5.68
N LYS A 39 -1.02 -9.06 -4.48
CA LYS A 39 -2.35 -8.69 -3.95
C LYS A 39 -2.52 -7.17 -3.86
N ALA A 40 -1.53 -6.45 -3.32
CA ALA A 40 -1.56 -4.99 -3.23
C ALA A 40 -1.67 -4.35 -4.63
N GLN A 41 -0.87 -4.78 -5.59
CA GLN A 41 -0.95 -4.27 -6.98
C GLN A 41 -2.30 -4.58 -7.64
N GLN A 42 -2.90 -5.74 -7.35
CA GLN A 42 -4.24 -6.07 -7.85
C GLN A 42 -5.30 -5.17 -7.23
N GLN A 43 -5.18 -4.84 -5.94
CA GLN A 43 -6.07 -3.90 -5.26
C GLN A 43 -5.92 -2.48 -5.82
N GLU A 44 -4.69 -2.00 -6.04
CA GLU A 44 -4.44 -0.69 -6.66
C GLU A 44 -5.06 -0.56 -8.06
N LYS A 45 -5.01 -1.63 -8.86
CA LYS A 45 -5.62 -1.67 -10.19
C LYS A 45 -7.15 -1.66 -10.13
N LYS A 46 -7.74 -2.22 -9.08
CA LYS A 46 -9.18 -2.16 -8.83
C LYS A 46 -9.54 -0.80 -8.25
N LYS A 47 -9.79 0.17 -9.13
CA LYS A 47 -10.26 1.48 -8.70
C LYS A 47 -11.64 1.35 -8.05
N GLU A 48 -11.71 1.56 -6.74
CA GLU A 48 -12.98 1.62 -6.02
C GLU A 48 -13.81 2.84 -6.46
N SER A 49 -15.13 2.68 -6.45
CA SER A 49 -16.06 3.79 -6.71
C SER A 49 -15.96 4.85 -5.61
N VAL A 50 -16.38 6.09 -5.93
CA VAL A 50 -16.35 7.21 -4.97
C VAL A 50 -17.15 6.87 -3.71
N TYR A 51 -18.32 6.25 -3.87
CA TYR A 51 -19.16 5.80 -2.75
C TYR A 51 -18.45 4.76 -1.87
N ALA A 52 -17.82 3.75 -2.48
CA ALA A 52 -17.08 2.73 -1.73
C ALA A 52 -15.92 3.34 -0.93
N LYS A 53 -15.20 4.32 -1.51
CA LYS A 53 -14.14 5.06 -0.80
C LYS A 53 -14.70 5.85 0.39
N ALA A 54 -15.83 6.53 0.21
CA ALA A 54 -16.47 7.31 1.28
C ALA A 54 -16.99 6.44 2.44
N GLN A 55 -17.41 5.20 2.18
CA GLN A 55 -17.77 4.25 3.23
C GLN A 55 -16.52 3.66 3.92
N ALA A 56 -15.45 3.39 3.16
CA ALA A 56 -14.18 2.92 3.71
C ALA A 56 -13.52 3.95 4.64
N THR A 57 -13.68 5.26 4.40
CA THR A 57 -13.17 6.30 5.31
C THR A 57 -13.98 6.37 6.61
N LYS A 58 -15.31 6.27 6.54
CA LYS A 58 -16.19 6.23 7.73
C LYS A 58 -15.87 5.06 8.65
N THR A 59 -15.64 3.88 8.08
CA THR A 59 -15.26 2.68 8.85
C THR A 59 -13.86 2.76 9.45
N ARG A 60 -12.92 3.46 8.80
CA ARG A 60 -11.61 3.76 9.40
C ARG A 60 -11.73 4.72 10.58
N ALA A 61 -12.51 5.79 10.44
CA ALA A 61 -12.74 6.75 11.52
C ALA A 61 -13.34 6.04 12.76
N ALA A 62 -14.37 5.20 12.57
CA ALA A 62 -14.96 4.43 13.67
C ALA A 62 -13.95 3.45 14.32
N ARG A 63 -13.12 2.78 13.51
CA ARG A 63 -12.04 1.90 14.03
C ARG A 63 -10.97 2.69 14.78
N ASP A 64 -10.63 3.89 14.32
CA ASP A 64 -9.63 4.76 14.94
C ASP A 64 -10.15 5.37 16.27
N GLU A 65 -11.46 5.63 16.35
CA GLU A 65 -12.15 6.02 17.58
C GLU A 65 -12.22 4.86 18.58
N GLU A 66 -12.58 3.66 18.12
CA GLU A 66 -12.66 2.43 18.93
C GLU A 66 -11.27 1.99 19.44
N ALA A 67 -10.22 2.19 18.65
CA ALA A 67 -8.83 1.89 19.03
C ALA A 67 -8.27 2.83 20.12
N GLY A 68 -9.08 3.73 20.68
CA GLY A 68 -8.78 4.42 21.93
C GLY A 68 -7.45 5.13 21.93
N ARG A 69 -7.31 6.18 21.10
CA ARG A 69 -6.22 7.18 21.19
C ARG A 69 -4.80 6.58 21.30
N ARG A 70 -4.25 6.07 20.21
CA ARG A 70 -2.79 6.07 20.01
C ARG A 70 -2.41 7.01 18.87
N GLY A 71 -2.29 8.28 19.22
CA GLY A 71 -1.59 9.29 18.42
C GLY A 71 -2.52 10.19 17.61
N THR A 72 -2.93 11.28 18.25
CA THR A 72 -3.24 12.55 17.58
C THR A 72 -2.16 12.81 16.52
N ARG A 73 -2.45 12.51 15.25
CA ARG A 73 -1.86 13.34 14.21
C ARG A 73 -2.55 14.68 14.39
N HIS A 74 -1.98 15.54 15.23
CA HIS A 74 -1.99 16.97 14.94
C HIS A 74 -1.55 17.02 13.49
N GLY A 75 -2.52 17.13 12.56
CA GLY A 75 -2.22 17.17 11.15
C GLY A 75 -1.29 18.36 11.03
N GLY A 76 0.01 18.10 10.89
CA GLY A 76 1.04 19.11 11.14
C GLY A 76 0.73 20.35 10.34
N ARG A 77 1.17 21.53 10.80
CA ARG A 77 0.98 22.90 10.24
C ARG A 77 0.08 23.07 9.01
N LEU A 78 0.34 22.36 7.91
CA LEU A 78 -0.53 22.28 6.73
C LEU A 78 -2.00 21.92 7.05
N ALA A 79 -2.30 20.93 7.88
CA ALA A 79 -3.69 20.55 8.13
C ALA A 79 -4.43 21.54 9.05
N GLU A 80 -3.70 22.22 9.94
CA GLU A 80 -4.23 23.37 10.69
C GLU A 80 -4.50 24.56 9.77
N LYS A 81 -3.60 24.83 8.82
CA LYS A 81 -3.79 25.88 7.80
C LYS A 81 -5.01 25.60 6.92
N ILE A 82 -5.22 24.35 6.50
CA ILE A 82 -6.38 23.96 5.69
C ILE A 82 -7.68 24.17 6.48
N ARG A 83 -7.72 23.79 7.77
CA ARG A 83 -8.90 24.05 8.63
C ARG A 83 -9.22 25.53 8.72
N ARG A 84 -8.23 26.37 9.02
CA ARG A 84 -8.41 27.83 9.10
C ARG A 84 -8.90 28.44 7.78
N LEU A 85 -8.36 27.98 6.63
CA LEU A 85 -8.79 28.48 5.32
C LEU A 85 -10.24 28.08 4.97
N ASN A 86 -10.67 26.90 5.41
CA ASN A 86 -12.05 26.46 5.19
C ASN A 86 -13.03 27.25 6.08
N GLU A 87 -12.70 27.43 7.37
CA GLU A 87 -13.49 28.26 8.30
C GLU A 87 -13.66 29.69 7.75
N GLN A 88 -12.57 30.32 7.31
CA GLN A 88 -12.62 31.66 6.70
C GLN A 88 -13.47 31.74 5.44
N ARG A 89 -13.52 30.64 4.67
CA ARG A 89 -14.30 30.59 3.44
C ARG A 89 -15.79 30.45 3.74
N GLU A 90 -16.15 29.61 4.71
CA GLU A 90 -17.53 29.45 5.19
C GLU A 90 -18.06 30.78 5.75
N GLU A 91 -17.28 31.49 6.58
CA GLU A 91 -17.64 32.81 7.09
C GLU A 91 -17.85 33.86 5.97
N SER A 92 -17.07 33.78 4.89
CA SER A 92 -17.18 34.69 3.75
C SER A 92 -18.32 34.37 2.78
N GLU A 93 -18.82 33.13 2.77
CA GLU A 93 -19.94 32.71 1.93
C GLU A 93 -21.29 32.89 2.66
N GLU A 94 -21.28 32.99 3.99
CA GLU A 94 -22.45 33.27 4.83
C GLU A 94 -22.70 34.78 5.10
N SER A 95 -21.78 35.66 4.68
CA SER A 95 -21.88 37.14 4.79
C SER A 95 -22.24 37.79 3.44
#